data_AF-A0AAV1CA96-F1
#
_entry.id   AF-A0AAV1CA96-F1
#
_cell.length_a   1.000
_cell.length_b   1.000
_cell.length_c   1.000
_cell.angle_alpha   90.00
_cell.angle_beta   90.00
_cell.angle_gamma   90.00
#
_symmetry.space_group_name_H-M   'P 1'
#
loop_
_entity.id
_entity.type
_entity.pdbx_description
1 polymer ?
#
loop_
_entity_poly.entity_id
_entity_poly.type
_entity_poly.pdbx_seq_one_letter_code
_entity_poly.pdbx_strand_id
1 'polypeptide(L)'
;MSGGVGPSGDIKLPREEEETYKPLVKDGRGDGTQKPQQSRALFTFQQLNALAVIVVLSSSGMVSIEDFAFVVFSLIYMYFMSRVAFPSLSPHADPPVFGQKNRVLTLYVFIGALVGLLLPIAYIFEGIFEGDKEGIKAAAPHVFLLASQVFMEGVSFSGRFSLPIRVFVPVFFNSRRIFTIVEWLRSEIYKADMEYGGNIRRLHVGRALAVANMAFWCFNLFGFLLPFYLPKAFKLYYSSSGNKANDQKSN
;
A
#
# COMPACT_ATOMS: atom_id res chain seq x y z
N MET A 1 63.69 -69.73 -6.71
CA MET A 1 63.37 -68.29 -6.89
C MET A 1 61.99 -68.06 -6.28
N SER A 2 61.88 -67.08 -5.35
CA SER A 2 60.70 -66.46 -4.67
C SER A 2 59.49 -67.32 -4.26
N GLY A 3 58.91 -67.31 -3.06
CA GLY A 3 58.96 -66.36 -1.94
C GLY A 3 57.62 -65.62 -1.74
N GLY A 4 56.81 -66.01 -0.73
CA GLY A 4 55.77 -65.20 -0.05
C GLY A 4 54.44 -64.92 -0.81
N VAL A 5 53.30 -64.53 -0.22
CA VAL A 5 52.83 -64.19 1.14
C VAL A 5 51.28 -64.30 1.12
N GLY A 6 50.63 -64.54 2.28
CA GLY A 6 49.16 -64.70 2.43
C GLY A 6 48.28 -63.45 2.23
N PRO A 7 46.95 -63.56 2.42
CA PRO A 7 45.99 -62.51 2.07
C PRO A 7 45.81 -61.48 3.20
N SER A 8 45.74 -60.21 2.82
CA SER A 8 45.23 -59.10 3.65
C SER A 8 44.01 -58.50 2.96
N GLY A 9 42.94 -58.27 3.73
CA GLY A 9 41.69 -57.69 3.23
C GLY A 9 41.77 -56.17 3.12
N ASP A 10 40.73 -55.57 2.52
CA ASP A 10 40.28 -54.21 2.85
C ASP A 10 38.86 -53.89 2.33
N ILE A 11 38.33 -52.79 2.83
CA ILE A 11 36.94 -52.45 3.18
C ILE A 11 36.22 -51.55 2.13
N LYS A 12 34.90 -51.84 1.92
CA LYS A 12 33.70 -51.03 1.55
C LYS A 12 33.75 -49.83 0.56
N LEU A 13 32.72 -49.74 -0.30
CA LEU A 13 31.56 -48.80 -0.25
C LEU A 13 30.50 -49.14 -1.35
N PRO A 14 29.22 -48.70 -1.22
CA PRO A 14 28.03 -49.31 -1.82
C PRO A 14 27.54 -48.66 -3.12
N ARG A 15 26.82 -49.46 -3.92
CA ARG A 15 26.24 -49.16 -5.23
C ARG A 15 24.78 -48.69 -5.10
N GLU A 16 24.41 -47.76 -5.97
CA GLU A 16 23.12 -47.06 -6.10
C GLU A 16 21.93 -48.01 -6.26
N GLU A 17 20.81 -47.73 -5.57
CA GLU A 17 19.52 -48.41 -5.73
C GLU A 17 18.55 -47.56 -6.57
N GLU A 18 17.93 -48.22 -7.53
CA GLU A 18 16.99 -47.72 -8.53
C GLU A 18 15.60 -47.39 -7.93
N GLU A 19 15.08 -46.19 -8.20
CA GLU A 19 13.68 -45.85 -7.91
C GLU A 19 12.73 -46.51 -8.93
N THR A 20 11.87 -47.37 -8.39
CA THR A 20 10.86 -48.16 -9.11
C THR A 20 9.64 -47.33 -9.49
N TYR A 21 9.32 -47.28 -10.79
CA TYR A 21 8.03 -46.85 -11.34
C TYR A 21 6.91 -47.88 -11.07
N LYS A 22 5.71 -47.42 -10.69
CA LYS A 22 4.45 -48.18 -10.83
C LYS A 22 3.32 -47.27 -11.35
N PRO A 23 2.67 -47.59 -12.47
CA PRO A 23 1.42 -46.96 -12.90
C PRO A 23 0.22 -47.87 -12.58
N LEU A 24 -0.87 -47.34 -12.02
CA LEU A 24 -2.17 -48.04 -12.05
C LEU A 24 -3.35 -47.05 -12.16
N VAL A 25 -4.38 -47.56 -12.84
CA VAL A 25 -5.44 -46.90 -13.60
C VAL A 25 -6.63 -46.47 -12.73
N LYS A 26 -7.36 -45.48 -13.25
CA LYS A 26 -8.66 -44.90 -12.83
C LYS A 26 -9.71 -45.90 -12.33
N ASP A 27 -10.50 -45.47 -11.33
CA ASP A 27 -11.96 -45.59 -11.44
C ASP A 27 -12.75 -44.59 -10.57
N GLY A 28 -13.87 -44.09 -11.13
CA GLY A 28 -15.14 -43.81 -10.42
C GLY A 28 -15.33 -42.62 -9.46
N ARG A 29 -16.00 -41.57 -9.97
CA ARG A 29 -17.01 -40.70 -9.31
C ARG A 29 -16.62 -39.78 -8.15
N GLY A 30 -16.73 -38.48 -8.42
CA GLY A 30 -16.88 -37.41 -7.44
C GLY A 30 -16.80 -36.05 -8.12
N ASP A 31 -17.85 -35.65 -8.83
CA ASP A 31 -18.05 -34.26 -9.30
C ASP A 31 -18.21 -33.36 -8.07
N GLY A 32 -17.08 -32.93 -7.53
CA GLY A 32 -16.99 -31.80 -6.62
C GLY A 32 -16.61 -30.59 -7.43
N THR A 33 -17.57 -30.04 -8.19
CA THR A 33 -17.49 -28.65 -8.67
C THR A 33 -17.27 -27.76 -7.45
N GLN A 34 -16.01 -27.46 -7.13
CA GLN A 34 -15.63 -26.44 -6.15
C GLN A 34 -16.08 -25.11 -6.74
N LYS A 35 -17.32 -24.72 -6.41
CA LYS A 35 -17.79 -23.35 -6.61
C LYS A 35 -16.73 -22.44 -6.01
N PRO A 36 -16.16 -21.48 -6.76
CA PRO A 36 -15.29 -20.49 -6.17
C PRO A 36 -16.14 -19.75 -5.15
N GLN A 37 -15.85 -20.02 -3.88
CA GLN A 37 -16.49 -19.39 -2.75
C GLN A 37 -16.16 -17.91 -2.88
N GLN A 38 -17.10 -17.15 -3.46
CA GLN A 38 -17.09 -15.70 -3.46
C GLN A 38 -17.24 -15.28 -1.99
N SER A 39 -16.13 -15.28 -1.26
CA SER A 39 -16.08 -14.55 -0.01
C SER A 39 -16.34 -13.11 -0.40
N ARG A 40 -17.52 -12.61 0.01
CA ARG A 40 -17.83 -11.19 -0.03
C ARG A 40 -16.64 -10.50 0.61
N ALA A 41 -15.90 -9.70 -0.15
CA ALA A 41 -14.68 -9.06 0.29
C ALA A 41 -15.02 -8.09 1.42
N LEU A 42 -14.98 -8.58 2.65
CA LEU A 42 -15.11 -7.74 3.84
C LEU A 42 -13.83 -6.89 3.93
N PHE A 43 -14.00 -5.60 4.22
CA PHE A 43 -12.89 -4.69 4.45
C PHE A 43 -11.97 -5.22 5.54
N THR A 44 -10.66 -5.09 5.36
CA THR A 44 -9.71 -5.49 6.41
C THR A 44 -9.84 -4.57 7.62
N PHE A 45 -9.38 -5.01 8.79
CA PHE A 45 -9.42 -4.19 10.01
C PHE A 45 -8.77 -2.80 9.82
N GLN A 46 -7.68 -2.73 9.06
CA GLN A 46 -7.03 -1.47 8.71
C GLN A 46 -7.95 -0.53 7.90
N GLN A 47 -8.72 -1.09 6.96
CA GLN A 47 -9.65 -0.35 6.12
C GLN A 47 -10.84 0.19 6.93
N LEU A 48 -11.32 -0.60 7.90
CA LEU A 48 -12.36 -0.17 8.84
C LEU A 48 -11.87 0.94 9.76
N ASN A 49 -10.64 0.84 10.29
CA ASN A 49 -10.05 1.90 11.09
C ASN A 49 -9.84 3.18 10.29
N ALA A 50 -9.37 3.07 9.05
CA ALA A 50 -9.25 4.21 8.14
C ALA A 50 -10.63 4.85 7.89
N LEU A 51 -11.66 4.04 7.62
CA LEU A 51 -13.02 4.52 7.47
C LEU A 51 -13.56 5.22 8.72
N ALA A 52 -13.28 4.70 9.91
CA ALA A 52 -13.66 5.35 11.16
C ALA A 52 -13.01 6.73 11.30
N VAL A 53 -11.70 6.86 11.01
CA VAL A 53 -11.00 8.15 11.01
C VAL A 53 -11.62 9.12 9.99
N ILE A 54 -11.92 8.64 8.78
CA ILE A 54 -12.61 9.44 7.75
C ILE A 54 -13.93 9.96 8.29
N VAL A 55 -14.80 9.11 8.84
CA VAL A 55 -16.13 9.50 9.35
C VAL A 55 -16.02 10.52 10.49
N VAL A 56 -15.13 10.28 11.45
CA VAL A 56 -14.92 11.20 12.59
C VAL A 56 -14.46 12.57 12.10
N LEU A 57 -13.41 12.64 11.27
CA LEU A 57 -12.92 13.90 10.73
C LEU A 57 -13.90 14.57 9.78
N SER A 58 -14.73 13.77 9.10
CA SER A 58 -15.79 14.29 8.24
C SER A 58 -16.85 15.02 9.05
N SER A 59 -17.25 14.42 10.18
CA SER A 59 -18.28 14.95 11.06
C SER A 59 -17.81 16.13 11.93
N SER A 60 -16.50 16.34 12.07
CA SER A 60 -15.95 17.37 12.96
C SER A 60 -15.97 18.80 12.38
N GLY A 61 -16.24 18.95 11.08
CA GLY A 61 -16.17 20.25 10.39
C GLY A 61 -14.75 20.80 10.21
N MET A 62 -13.72 19.97 10.44
CA MET A 62 -12.30 20.36 10.34
C MET A 62 -11.72 20.15 8.95
N VAL A 63 -12.46 19.49 8.05
CA VAL A 63 -12.04 19.18 6.67
C VAL A 63 -12.78 20.08 5.69
N SER A 64 -12.07 20.57 4.68
CA SER A 64 -12.65 21.45 3.66
C SER A 64 -13.56 20.68 2.70
N ILE A 65 -14.60 21.34 2.17
CA ILE A 65 -15.49 20.74 1.16
C ILE A 65 -14.74 20.31 -0.12
N GLU A 66 -13.62 20.99 -0.42
CA GLU A 66 -12.74 20.65 -1.53
C GLU A 66 -12.11 19.27 -1.32
N ASP A 67 -11.66 18.94 -0.11
CA ASP A 67 -11.06 17.64 0.19
C ASP A 67 -12.10 16.51 0.13
N PHE A 68 -13.34 16.78 0.55
CA PHE A 68 -14.45 15.84 0.37
C PHE A 68 -14.74 15.60 -1.11
N ALA A 69 -14.90 16.68 -1.87
CA ALA A 69 -15.13 16.61 -3.30
C ALA A 69 -14.01 15.82 -3.98
N PHE A 70 -12.75 16.09 -3.62
CA PHE A 70 -11.60 15.35 -4.11
C PHE A 70 -11.73 13.84 -3.87
N VAL A 71 -12.09 13.40 -2.66
CA VAL A 71 -12.25 11.96 -2.36
C VAL A 71 -13.37 11.34 -3.21
N VAL A 72 -14.53 12.00 -3.31
CA VAL A 72 -15.66 11.51 -4.12
C VAL A 72 -15.28 11.44 -5.61
N PHE A 73 -14.70 12.51 -6.16
CA PHE A 73 -14.24 12.54 -7.54
C PHE A 73 -13.13 11.53 -7.80
N SER A 74 -12.22 11.30 -6.86
CA SER A 74 -11.17 10.29 -6.99
C SER A 74 -11.74 8.89 -7.15
N LEU A 75 -12.83 8.56 -6.45
CA LEU A 75 -13.51 7.27 -6.56
C LEU A 75 -14.18 7.09 -7.92
N ILE A 76 -14.91 8.11 -8.37
CA ILE A 76 -15.56 8.12 -9.68
C ILE A 76 -14.52 8.00 -10.79
N TYR A 77 -13.45 8.80 -10.72
CA TYR A 77 -12.40 8.82 -11.72
C TYR A 77 -11.58 7.53 -11.73
N MET A 78 -11.29 6.95 -10.56
CA MET A 78 -10.65 5.63 -10.44
C MET A 78 -11.49 4.56 -11.18
N TYR A 79 -12.81 4.54 -10.97
CA TYR A 79 -13.70 3.61 -11.66
C TYR A 79 -13.71 3.84 -13.17
N PHE A 80 -13.83 5.09 -13.60
CA PHE A 80 -13.79 5.47 -15.02
C PHE A 80 -12.49 4.99 -15.69
N MET A 81 -11.34 5.30 -15.09
CA MET A 81 -10.04 4.89 -15.60
C MET A 81 -9.88 3.37 -15.65
N SER A 82 -10.43 2.64 -14.67
CA SER A 82 -10.42 1.17 -14.65
C SER A 82 -11.20 0.54 -15.79
N ARG A 83 -12.18 1.24 -16.37
CA ARG A 83 -13.00 0.75 -17.49
C ARG A 83 -12.46 1.18 -18.84
N VAL A 84 -11.98 2.42 -18.93
CA VAL A 84 -11.65 3.06 -20.21
C VAL A 84 -10.18 2.92 -20.58
N ALA A 85 -9.27 3.13 -19.62
CA ALA A 85 -7.83 3.20 -19.92
C ALA A 85 -7.08 1.93 -19.48
N PHE A 86 -7.43 1.39 -18.31
CA PHE A 86 -6.69 0.27 -17.70
C PHE A 86 -7.63 -0.86 -17.24
N PRO A 87 -8.33 -1.53 -18.16
CA PRO A 87 -9.16 -2.68 -17.83
C PRO A 87 -8.35 -3.78 -17.14
N SER A 88 -8.98 -4.49 -16.20
CA SER A 88 -8.37 -5.66 -15.55
C SER A 88 -8.15 -6.76 -16.57
N LEU A 89 -6.89 -7.04 -16.90
CA LEU A 89 -6.51 -7.98 -17.95
C LEU A 89 -6.55 -9.44 -17.49
N SER A 90 -6.60 -9.72 -16.19
CA SER A 90 -6.47 -11.07 -15.63
C SER A 90 -7.53 -11.36 -14.56
N PRO A 91 -8.13 -12.56 -14.54
CA PRO A 91 -8.94 -13.01 -13.42
C PRO A 91 -8.09 -13.34 -12.18
N HIS A 92 -6.78 -13.53 -12.36
CA HIS A 92 -5.83 -13.76 -11.26
C HIS A 92 -5.27 -12.44 -10.71
N ALA A 93 -5.05 -12.39 -9.41
CA ALA A 93 -4.48 -11.21 -8.76
C ALA A 93 -3.04 -10.98 -9.25
N ASP A 94 -2.77 -9.78 -9.76
CA ASP A 94 -1.41 -9.38 -10.14
C ASP A 94 -0.48 -9.50 -8.92
N PRO A 95 0.73 -10.04 -9.08
CA PRO A 95 1.69 -10.16 -7.99
C PRO A 95 2.10 -8.77 -7.46
N PRO A 96 2.48 -8.66 -6.17
CA PRO A 96 2.94 -7.39 -5.61
C PRO A 96 4.12 -6.81 -6.38
N VAL A 97 4.09 -5.51 -6.70
CA VAL A 97 5.08 -4.84 -7.57
C VAL A 97 6.52 -4.92 -7.05
N PHE A 98 6.69 -4.97 -5.73
CA PHE A 98 8.00 -5.04 -5.09
C PHE A 98 8.28 -6.41 -4.43
N GLY A 99 7.52 -7.44 -4.79
CA GLY A 99 7.67 -8.78 -4.21
C GLY A 99 7.20 -8.86 -2.75
N GLN A 100 6.90 -10.07 -2.29
CA GLN A 100 6.18 -10.30 -1.02
C GLN A 100 7.07 -10.14 0.24
N LYS A 101 8.37 -9.85 0.11
CA LYS A 101 9.34 -9.93 1.22
C LYS A 101 10.34 -8.77 1.32
N ASN A 102 9.98 -7.57 0.86
CA ASN A 102 10.85 -6.41 0.97
C ASN A 102 10.75 -5.74 2.35
N ARG A 103 11.63 -6.12 3.29
CA ARG A 103 11.67 -5.57 4.66
C ARG A 103 11.86 -4.06 4.71
N VAL A 104 12.62 -3.49 3.76
CA VAL A 104 12.85 -2.03 3.68
C VAL A 104 11.54 -1.32 3.34
N LEU A 105 10.79 -1.83 2.37
CA LEU A 105 9.49 -1.27 2.01
C LEU A 105 8.49 -1.37 3.18
N THR A 106 8.48 -2.50 3.90
CA THR A 106 7.64 -2.66 5.10
C THR A 106 7.99 -1.62 6.17
N LEU A 107 9.28 -1.43 6.46
CA LEU A 107 9.74 -0.42 7.42
C LEU A 107 9.37 0.99 6.95
N TYR A 108 9.56 1.29 5.66
CA TYR A 108 9.20 2.58 5.07
C TYR A 108 7.71 2.89 5.19
N VAL A 109 6.84 1.92 4.88
CA VAL A 109 5.39 2.05 5.04
C VAL A 109 5.00 2.23 6.51
N PHE A 110 5.66 1.51 7.42
CA PHE A 110 5.44 1.67 8.86
C PHE A 110 5.82 3.07 9.34
N ILE A 111 6.99 3.59 8.94
CA ILE A 111 7.41 4.97 9.25
C ILE A 111 6.41 5.97 8.68
N GLY A 112 5.93 5.76 7.44
CA GLY A 112 4.91 6.61 6.83
C GLY A 112 3.59 6.62 7.61
N ALA A 113 3.16 5.47 8.12
CA ALA A 113 1.97 5.38 8.97
C ALA A 113 2.16 6.09 10.32
N LEU A 114 3.35 5.98 10.92
CA LEU A 114 3.67 6.67 12.16
C LEU A 114 3.66 8.20 11.97
N VAL A 115 4.39 8.69 10.96
CA VAL A 115 4.59 10.12 10.71
C VAL A 115 3.34 10.80 10.15
N GLY A 116 2.60 10.14 9.24
CA GLY A 116 1.45 10.74 8.57
C GLY A 116 0.10 10.44 9.20
N LEU A 117 -0.02 9.42 10.05
CA LEU A 117 -1.30 9.05 10.65
C LEU A 117 -1.27 9.10 12.17
N LEU A 118 -0.43 8.30 12.82
CA LEU A 118 -0.49 8.15 14.28
C LEU A 118 -0.06 9.42 15.03
N LEU A 119 1.08 10.01 14.66
CA LEU A 119 1.55 11.24 15.31
C LEU A 119 0.61 12.43 15.05
N PRO A 120 0.11 12.68 13.82
CA PRO A 120 -0.88 13.72 13.58
C PRO A 120 -2.21 13.50 14.32
N ILE A 121 -2.68 12.26 14.43
CA ILE A 121 -3.87 11.94 15.23
C ILE A 121 -3.64 12.29 16.71
N ALA A 122 -2.50 11.91 17.28
CA ALA A 122 -2.15 12.27 18.65
C ALA A 122 -2.07 13.79 18.85
N TYR A 123 -1.46 14.51 17.90
CA TYR A 123 -1.39 15.97 17.90
C TYR A 123 -2.77 16.64 17.86
N ILE A 124 -3.71 16.08 17.09
CA ILE A 124 -5.10 16.52 17.05
C ILE A 124 -5.78 16.28 18.40
N PHE A 125 -5.65 15.08 18.98
CA PHE A 125 -6.24 14.77 20.28
C PHE A 125 -5.70 15.67 21.41
N GLU A 126 -4.37 15.83 21.51
CA GLU A 126 -3.76 16.77 22.46
C GLU A 126 -4.28 18.19 22.24
N GLY A 127 -4.51 18.58 20.99
CA GLY A 127 -5.06 19.89 20.65
C GLY A 127 -6.48 20.10 21.16
N ILE A 128 -7.30 19.07 21.19
CA ILE A 128 -8.66 19.14 21.75
C ILE A 128 -8.59 19.43 23.25
N PHE A 129 -7.65 18.79 23.98
CA PHE A 129 -7.45 19.03 25.40
C PHE A 129 -6.87 20.42 25.70
N GLU A 130 -5.95 20.91 24.86
CA GLU A 130 -5.33 22.23 25.01
C GLU A 130 -6.17 23.39 24.40
N GLY A 131 -7.24 23.07 23.67
CA GLY A 131 -8.10 24.06 23.02
C GLY A 131 -7.53 24.70 21.73
N ASP A 132 -6.47 24.14 21.15
CA ASP A 132 -5.82 24.64 19.92
C ASP A 132 -6.61 24.26 18.67
N LYS A 133 -7.69 25.01 18.41
CA LYS A 133 -8.55 24.79 17.23
C LYS A 133 -7.81 25.02 15.92
N GLU A 134 -6.83 25.93 15.88
CA GLU A 134 -6.11 26.27 14.65
C GLU A 134 -5.20 25.13 14.21
N GLY A 135 -4.39 24.59 15.11
CA GLY A 135 -3.48 23.48 14.79
C GLY A 135 -4.23 22.22 14.40
N ILE A 136 -5.34 21.95 15.10
CA ILE A 136 -6.23 20.83 14.76
C ILE A 136 -6.79 21.00 13.34
N LYS A 137 -7.34 22.18 13.03
CA LYS A 137 -7.95 22.47 11.72
C LYS A 137 -6.91 22.43 10.59
N ALA A 138 -5.67 22.79 10.89
CA ALA A 138 -4.56 22.74 9.95
C ALA A 138 -4.10 21.30 9.66
N ALA A 139 -4.02 20.44 10.69
CA ALA A 139 -3.57 19.05 10.56
C ALA A 139 -4.65 18.07 10.04
N ALA A 140 -5.93 18.32 10.35
CA ALA A 140 -7.02 17.38 10.06
C ALA A 140 -7.19 17.02 8.57
N PRO A 141 -7.11 17.95 7.60
CA PRO A 141 -7.21 17.63 6.17
C PRO A 141 -6.15 16.62 5.71
N HIS A 142 -4.93 16.75 6.21
CA HIS A 142 -3.84 15.83 5.91
C HIS A 142 -4.17 14.39 6.37
N VAL A 143 -4.62 14.23 7.61
CA VAL A 143 -5.00 12.93 8.20
C VAL A 143 -6.19 12.33 7.47
N PHE A 144 -7.19 13.16 7.15
CA PHE A 144 -8.36 12.76 6.38
C PHE A 144 -7.97 12.19 5.01
N LEU A 145 -7.09 12.87 4.27
CA LEU A 145 -6.63 12.42 2.96
C LEU A 145 -5.77 11.17 3.04
N LEU A 146 -4.94 11.00 4.08
CA LEU A 146 -4.16 9.77 4.27
C LEU A 146 -5.06 8.58 4.62
N ALA A 147 -6.02 8.76 5.52
CA ALA A 147 -6.99 7.72 5.85
C ALA A 147 -7.83 7.35 4.60
N SER A 148 -8.27 8.35 3.83
CA SER A 148 -8.97 8.16 2.56
C SER A 148 -8.13 7.41 1.53
N GLN A 149 -6.82 7.69 1.44
CA GLN A 149 -5.92 6.92 0.58
C GLN A 149 -5.87 5.45 1.01
N VAL A 150 -5.65 5.19 2.31
CA VAL A 150 -5.59 3.82 2.83
C VAL A 150 -6.89 3.08 2.50
N PHE A 151 -8.05 3.74 2.68
CA PHE A 151 -9.35 3.20 2.31
C PHE A 151 -9.45 2.86 0.81
N MET A 152 -9.08 3.83 -0.03
CA MET A 152 -9.14 3.69 -1.49
C MET A 152 -8.19 2.63 -2.04
N GLU A 153 -7.02 2.45 -1.42
CA GLU A 153 -6.11 1.36 -1.74
C GLU A 153 -6.80 0.02 -1.48
N GLY A 154 -7.45 -0.16 -0.33
CA GLY A 154 -8.19 -1.40 -0.02
C GLY A 154 -9.35 -1.67 -0.97
N VAL A 155 -10.07 -0.62 -1.39
CA VAL A 155 -11.09 -0.71 -2.44
C VAL A 155 -10.47 -1.21 -3.75
N SER A 156 -9.35 -0.63 -4.18
CA SER A 156 -8.67 -1.01 -5.44
C SER A 156 -8.14 -2.46 -5.41
N PHE A 157 -7.64 -2.91 -4.26
CA PHE A 157 -7.18 -4.30 -4.08
C PHE A 157 -8.36 -5.28 -4.05
N SER A 158 -9.41 -4.99 -3.26
CA SER A 158 -10.58 -5.87 -3.11
C SER A 158 -11.40 -5.95 -4.40
N GLY A 159 -11.50 -4.83 -5.12
CA GLY A 159 -12.15 -4.73 -6.43
C GLY A 159 -11.34 -5.33 -7.57
N ARG A 160 -10.14 -5.88 -7.30
CA ARG A 160 -9.24 -6.48 -8.30
C ARG A 160 -8.95 -5.55 -9.47
N PHE A 161 -8.77 -4.27 -9.18
CA PHE A 161 -8.40 -3.29 -10.20
C PHE A 161 -7.00 -3.59 -10.73
N SER A 162 -6.74 -3.17 -11.96
CA SER A 162 -5.45 -3.32 -12.62
C SER A 162 -4.35 -2.57 -11.88
N LEU A 163 -3.11 -3.00 -12.07
CA LEU A 163 -1.98 -2.44 -11.37
C LEU A 163 -1.79 -0.91 -11.57
N PRO A 164 -1.98 -0.32 -12.77
CA PRO A 164 -1.91 1.13 -12.94
C PRO A 164 -2.94 1.89 -12.09
N ILE A 165 -4.15 1.33 -11.93
CA ILE A 165 -5.19 1.93 -11.09
C ILE A 165 -4.83 1.85 -9.60
N ARG A 166 -4.21 0.75 -9.16
CA ARG A 166 -3.73 0.64 -7.78
C ARG A 166 -2.62 1.63 -7.45
N VAL A 167 -1.72 1.93 -8.39
CA VAL A 167 -0.66 2.94 -8.20
C VAL A 167 -1.17 4.37 -8.39
N PHE A 168 -2.22 4.56 -9.19
CA PHE A 168 -2.90 5.84 -9.30
C PHE A 168 -3.37 6.37 -7.95
N VAL A 169 -3.95 5.52 -7.09
CA VAL A 169 -4.45 5.92 -5.77
C VAL A 169 -3.39 6.65 -4.92
N PRO A 170 -2.25 6.04 -4.55
CA PRO A 170 -1.25 6.71 -3.73
C PRO A 170 -0.64 7.94 -4.41
N VAL A 171 -0.49 7.94 -5.74
CA VAL A 171 0.03 9.10 -6.50
C VAL A 171 -0.95 10.27 -6.39
N PHE A 172 -2.22 10.06 -6.72
CA PHE A 172 -3.23 11.09 -6.77
C PHE A 172 -3.49 11.70 -5.39
N PHE A 173 -3.60 10.84 -4.37
CA PHE A 173 -3.76 11.27 -2.99
C PHE A 173 -2.52 12.00 -2.45
N ASN A 174 -1.30 11.55 -2.76
CA ASN A 174 -0.09 12.30 -2.38
C ASN A 174 -0.05 13.69 -3.02
N SER A 175 -0.43 13.81 -4.30
CA SER A 175 -0.44 15.09 -5.00
C SER A 175 -1.35 16.11 -4.29
N ARG A 176 -2.56 15.72 -3.89
CA ARG A 176 -3.45 16.60 -3.11
C ARG A 176 -2.92 16.83 -1.70
N ARG A 177 -2.39 15.79 -1.04
CA ARG A 177 -1.88 15.86 0.33
C ARG A 177 -0.79 16.91 0.51
N ILE A 178 0.10 17.08 -0.46
CA ILE A 178 1.16 18.10 -0.38
C ILE A 178 0.56 19.49 -0.13
N PHE A 179 -0.54 19.86 -0.78
CA PHE A 179 -1.19 21.16 -0.55
C PHE A 179 -1.71 21.29 0.88
N THR A 180 -2.34 20.24 1.42
CA THR A 180 -2.82 20.26 2.82
C THR A 180 -1.68 20.36 3.83
N ILE A 181 -0.53 19.73 3.56
CA ILE A 181 0.65 19.83 4.42
C ILE A 181 1.28 21.21 4.32
N VAL A 182 1.34 21.80 3.12
CA VAL A 182 1.84 23.17 2.94
C VAL A 182 0.99 24.16 3.73
N GLU A 183 -0.33 24.01 3.71
CA GLU A 183 -1.23 24.85 4.50
C GLU A 183 -1.02 24.63 6.01
N TRP A 184 -0.84 23.37 6.44
CA TRP A 184 -0.50 23.07 7.82
C TRP A 184 0.83 23.71 8.25
N LEU A 185 1.87 23.56 7.44
CA LEU A 185 3.17 24.14 7.70
C LEU A 185 3.11 25.67 7.79
N ARG A 186 2.38 26.32 6.87
CA ARG A 186 2.15 27.77 6.92
C ARG A 186 1.47 28.18 8.22
N SER A 187 0.40 27.49 8.61
CA SER A 187 -0.30 27.77 9.88
C SER A 187 0.65 27.68 11.08
N GLU A 188 1.48 26.64 11.17
CA GLU A 188 2.43 26.48 12.28
C GLU A 188 3.57 27.50 12.28
N ILE A 189 3.95 28.02 11.11
CA ILE A 189 4.94 29.10 10.99
C ILE A 189 4.30 30.44 11.39
N TYR A 190 3.13 30.78 10.87
CA TYR A 190 2.45 32.05 11.18
C TYR A 190 2.06 32.19 12.65
N LYS A 191 1.82 31.07 13.34
CA LYS A 191 1.67 31.05 14.80
C LYS A 191 2.91 31.56 15.55
N ALA A 192 4.12 31.63 14.98
CA ALA A 192 5.26 32.29 15.64
C ALA A 192 5.16 33.81 15.62
N ASP A 193 4.65 34.32 14.50
CA ASP A 193 4.80 35.73 14.14
C ASP A 193 3.72 36.58 14.82
N MET A 194 2.57 35.97 15.11
CA MET A 194 1.60 36.51 16.05
C MET A 194 2.06 36.18 17.46
N GLU A 195 1.94 37.13 18.38
CA GLU A 195 2.29 37.02 19.81
C GLU A 195 1.56 35.83 20.46
N TYR A 196 2.10 34.63 20.28
CA TYR A 196 1.43 33.37 20.59
C TYR A 196 1.37 33.19 22.10
N GLY A 197 0.23 33.57 22.69
CA GLY A 197 -0.07 33.35 24.10
C GLY A 197 -0.35 31.89 24.47
N GLY A 198 -0.03 30.92 23.60
CA GLY A 198 -0.27 29.51 23.78
C GLY A 198 0.95 28.70 24.24
N ASN A 199 0.80 27.38 24.32
CA ASN A 199 1.84 26.47 24.78
C ASN A 199 3.01 26.36 23.77
N ILE A 200 4.19 26.89 24.13
CA ILE A 200 5.43 26.87 23.31
C ILE A 200 5.82 25.45 22.90
N ARG A 201 5.63 24.46 23.78
CA ARG A 201 5.93 23.05 23.46
C ARG A 201 5.11 22.57 22.27
N ARG A 202 3.81 22.87 22.29
CA ARG A 202 2.88 22.46 21.23
C ARG A 202 3.23 23.10 19.89
N LEU A 203 3.66 24.37 19.91
CA LEU A 203 4.11 25.08 18.71
C LEU A 203 5.31 24.38 18.06
N HIS A 204 6.32 23.98 18.85
CA HIS A 204 7.47 23.26 18.32
C HIS A 204 7.11 21.86 17.81
N VAL A 205 6.24 21.14 18.52
CA VAL A 205 5.77 19.81 18.09
C VAL A 205 4.98 19.91 16.78
N GLY A 206 4.06 20.88 16.65
CA GLY A 206 3.29 21.13 15.45
C GLY A 206 4.18 21.41 14.25
N ARG A 207 5.17 22.30 14.40
CA ARG A 207 6.18 22.60 13.36
C ARG A 207 6.99 21.38 12.96
N ALA A 208 7.57 20.70 13.93
CA ALA A 208 8.40 19.52 13.67
C ALA A 208 7.59 18.47 12.89
N LEU A 209 6.33 18.27 13.27
CA LEU A 209 5.45 17.29 12.65
C LEU A 209 5.01 17.72 11.23
N ALA A 210 4.70 19.00 11.02
CA ALA A 210 4.38 19.52 9.69
C ALA A 210 5.58 19.44 8.74
N VAL A 211 6.78 19.80 9.20
CA VAL A 211 8.03 19.69 8.42
C VAL A 211 8.36 18.23 8.09
N ALA A 212 8.25 17.33 9.07
CA ALA A 212 8.49 15.90 8.87
C ALA A 212 7.52 15.30 7.83
N ASN A 213 6.24 15.66 7.90
CA ASN A 213 5.25 15.25 6.91
C ASN A 213 5.57 15.83 5.54
N MET A 214 5.93 17.11 5.45
CA MET A 214 6.26 17.75 4.17
C MET A 214 7.44 17.04 3.50
N ALA A 215 8.51 16.78 4.25
CA ALA A 215 9.69 16.08 3.76
C ALA A 215 9.35 14.65 3.33
N PHE A 216 8.66 13.89 4.19
CA PHE A 216 8.34 12.48 3.92
C PHE A 216 7.44 12.32 2.69
N TRP A 217 6.36 13.10 2.59
CA TRP A 217 5.39 12.95 1.51
C TRP A 217 5.88 13.57 0.18
N CYS A 218 6.70 14.62 0.22
CA CYS A 218 7.42 15.08 -0.98
C CYS A 218 8.39 14.01 -1.49
N PHE A 219 9.18 13.40 -0.61
CA PHE A 219 10.07 12.31 -1.00
C PHE A 219 9.27 11.09 -1.48
N ASN A 220 8.14 10.77 -0.84
CA ASN A 220 7.26 9.68 -1.28
C ASN A 220 6.80 9.92 -2.72
N LEU A 221 6.28 11.10 -3.03
CA LEU A 221 5.78 11.40 -4.36
C LEU A 221 6.91 11.48 -5.41
N PHE A 222 7.87 12.38 -5.21
CA PHE A 222 8.87 12.72 -6.21
C PHE A 222 10.09 11.79 -6.20
N GLY A 223 10.42 11.19 -5.07
CA GLY A 223 11.56 10.30 -4.91
C GLY A 223 11.21 8.81 -5.09
N PHE A 224 9.96 8.39 -4.87
CA PHE A 224 9.57 6.98 -4.94
C PHE A 224 8.44 6.69 -5.91
N LEU A 225 7.27 7.32 -5.74
CA LEU A 225 6.06 6.99 -6.48
C LEU A 225 6.21 7.28 -7.98
N LEU A 226 6.56 8.51 -8.34
CA LEU A 226 6.70 8.94 -9.73
C LEU A 226 7.89 8.31 -10.46
N PRO A 227 9.13 8.28 -9.91
CA PRO A 227 10.28 7.76 -10.64
C PRO A 227 10.35 6.23 -10.70
N PHE A 228 9.84 5.51 -9.69
CA PHE A 228 10.06 4.07 -9.58
C PHE A 228 8.76 3.25 -9.58
N TYR A 229 7.81 3.58 -8.70
CA TYR A 229 6.62 2.73 -8.54
C TYR A 229 5.71 2.79 -9.76
N LEU A 230 5.41 4.00 -10.24
CA LEU A 230 4.54 4.23 -11.38
C LEU A 230 5.10 3.57 -12.65
N PRO A 231 6.36 3.81 -13.09
CA PRO A 231 6.87 3.21 -14.32
C PRO A 231 6.94 1.68 -14.23
N LYS A 232 7.28 1.13 -13.07
CA LYS A 232 7.31 -0.33 -12.86
C LYS A 232 5.92 -0.96 -12.97
N ALA A 233 4.90 -0.30 -12.43
CA ALA A 233 3.52 -0.74 -12.54
C ALA A 233 3.01 -0.75 -13.98
N PHE A 234 3.29 0.32 -14.73
CA PHE A 234 2.96 0.39 -16.16
C PHE A 234 3.67 -0.67 -16.99
N LYS A 235 4.97 -0.87 -16.75
CA LYS A 235 5.75 -1.92 -17.42
C LYS A 235 5.14 -3.30 -17.20
N LEU A 236 4.84 -3.65 -15.94
CA LEU A 236 4.22 -4.94 -15.60
C LEU A 236 2.87 -5.12 -16.30
N TYR A 237 2.01 -4.11 -16.27
CA TYR A 237 0.69 -4.16 -16.90
C TYR A 237 0.77 -4.43 -18.41
N TYR A 238 1.61 -3.67 -19.14
CA TYR A 238 1.72 -3.82 -20.59
C TYR A 238 2.48 -5.09 -21.00
N SER A 239 3.49 -5.52 -20.23
CA SER A 239 4.19 -6.80 -20.50
C SER A 239 3.26 -8.00 -20.31
N SER A 240 2.39 -7.99 -19.30
CA SER A 240 1.38 -9.04 -19.12
C SER A 240 0.33 -9.06 -20.24
N SER A 241 0.00 -7.90 -20.82
CA SER A 241 -0.88 -7.83 -22.00
C SER A 241 -0.25 -8.45 -23.25
N GLY A 242 1.05 -8.18 -23.48
CA GLY A 242 1.77 -8.69 -24.65
C GLY A 242 1.90 -10.21 -24.66
N ASN A 243 2.19 -10.84 -23.51
CA ASN A 243 2.29 -12.30 -23.42
C ASN A 243 0.96 -13.00 -23.72
N LYS A 244 -0.18 -12.45 -23.25
CA LYS A 244 -1.50 -13.04 -23.53
C LYS A 244 -1.86 -13.03 -25.02
N ALA A 245 -1.46 -11.99 -25.74
CA ALA A 245 -1.68 -11.91 -27.18
C ALA A 245 -0.88 -12.95 -27.97
N ASN A 246 0.29 -13.36 -27.45
CA ASN A 246 1.11 -14.40 -28.06
C ASN A 246 0.61 -15.82 -27.73
N ASP A 247 0.14 -16.05 -26.50
CA ASP A 247 -0.46 -17.33 -26.10
C ASP A 247 -1.75 -17.63 -26.89
N GLN A 248 -2.56 -16.61 -27.18
CA GLN A 248 -3.76 -16.76 -28.02
C GLN A 248 -3.46 -17.03 -29.51
N LYS A 249 -2.27 -16.70 -30.01
CA LYS A 249 -1.87 -16.98 -31.39
C LYS A 249 -1.22 -18.36 -31.57
N SER A 250 -0.89 -19.04 -30.48
CA SER A 250 -0.17 -20.33 -30.49
C SER A 250 -1.09 -21.54 -30.26
N ASN A 251 -2.41 -21.30 -30.13
CA ASN A 251 -3.49 -22.32 -30.09
C ASN A 251 -4.36 -22.18 -31.34
#